data_AF-A0A838W9D9-F1
#
_entry.id   AF-A0A838W9D9-F1
#
_cell.length_a   1.000
_cell.length_b   1.000
_cell.length_c   1.000
_cell.angle_alpha   90.00
_cell.angle_beta   90.00
_cell.angle_gamma   90.00
#
_symmetry.space_group_name_H-M   'P 1'
#
loop_
_entity.id
_entity.type
_entity.pdbx_description
1 polymer ?
#
loop_
_entity_poly.entity_id
_entity_poly.type
_entity_poly.pdbx_seq_one_letter_code
_entity_poly.pdbx_strand_id
1 'polypeptide(L)'
;MDVSPTSNLSVLDVDNRKVVELSPGGEVVRDIPMHHLPVQPGVLTTLHDRIVFTSQDPEHAVMIAEPDSLRLLSTARSAWPEPLDISLNIRTAPTSSSSPGDTWVTAFEFGPGFIVHRGDSAAVHRYIDPIFFALKSGPRERAMGADTARFGARAVSIVGEEIFMLFGGRPIRMSHMEGEPTVLIDVYGLDGEYRRSYRLPSSSWSMDTDDGETFYVLTYADDTYPVLLGLRPRRR
;
A
#
# COMPACT_ATOMS: atom_id res chain seq x y z
N MET A 1 -5.20 17.74 -26.70
CA MET A 1 -4.66 18.07 -25.37
C MET A 1 -3.41 17.24 -25.21
N ASP A 2 -2.25 17.89 -25.28
CA ASP A 2 -0.97 17.23 -25.04
C ASP A 2 -0.92 16.78 -23.60
N VAL A 3 -0.95 15.47 -23.39
CA VAL A 3 -0.56 14.86 -22.13
C VAL A 3 0.96 14.83 -22.17
N SER A 4 1.64 15.83 -21.58
CA SER A 4 3.09 15.76 -21.39
C SER A 4 3.43 14.46 -20.64
N PRO A 5 4.10 13.48 -21.25
CA PRO A 5 4.38 12.22 -20.60
C PRO A 5 5.84 12.22 -20.14
N THR A 6 6.22 13.03 -19.15
CA THR A 6 7.63 13.07 -18.71
C THR A 6 7.82 13.50 -17.25
N SER A 7 6.96 13.10 -16.31
CA SER A 7 7.40 13.14 -14.91
C SER A 7 8.38 11.98 -14.68
N ASN A 8 9.57 12.28 -14.19
CA ASN A 8 10.50 11.24 -13.75
C ASN A 8 9.85 10.36 -12.67
N LEU A 9 10.18 9.07 -12.65
CA LEU A 9 9.74 8.14 -11.62
C LEU A 9 10.72 8.18 -10.44
N SER A 10 10.26 8.52 -9.24
CA SER A 10 11.07 8.43 -8.03
C SER A 10 10.96 7.03 -7.42
N VAL A 11 12.10 6.40 -7.18
CA VAL A 11 12.21 5.06 -6.58
C VAL A 11 13.04 5.12 -5.31
N LEU A 12 12.57 4.45 -4.27
CA LEU A 12 13.31 4.30 -3.02
C LEU A 12 14.37 3.19 -3.14
N ASP A 13 15.65 3.53 -3.01
CA ASP A 13 16.75 2.58 -2.87
C ASP A 13 17.18 2.54 -1.39
N VAL A 14 16.51 1.67 -0.64
CA VAL A 14 16.66 1.53 0.81
C VAL A 14 18.09 1.11 1.17
N ASP A 15 18.68 0.21 0.38
CA ASP A 15 20.01 -0.37 0.65
C ASP A 15 21.12 0.66 0.49
N ASN A 16 21.03 1.50 -0.54
CA ASN A 16 22.01 2.56 -0.79
C ASN A 16 21.62 3.91 -0.18
N ARG A 17 20.53 3.95 0.60
CA ARG A 17 20.02 5.13 1.31
C ARG A 17 19.84 6.36 0.40
N LYS A 18 19.22 6.15 -0.76
CA LYS A 18 18.95 7.21 -1.73
C LYS A 18 17.57 7.08 -2.36
N VAL A 19 17.08 8.17 -2.94
CA VAL A 19 16.00 8.16 -3.93
C VAL A 19 16.63 8.26 -5.31
N VAL A 20 16.22 7.38 -6.21
CA VAL A 20 16.67 7.35 -7.61
C VAL A 20 15.54 7.87 -8.48
N GLU A 21 15.80 8.88 -9.30
CA GLU A 21 14.87 9.33 -10.33
C GLU A 21 15.20 8.70 -11.67
N LEU A 22 14.20 8.03 -12.24
CA LEU A 22 14.31 7.38 -13.53
C LEU A 22 13.58 8.21 -14.59
N SER A 23 14.19 8.32 -15.77
CA SER A 23 13.54 8.87 -16.96
C SER A 23 12.37 7.95 -17.36
N PRO A 24 11.46 8.40 -18.23
CA PRO A 24 10.45 7.51 -18.81
C PRO A 24 11.04 6.27 -19.52
N GLY A 25 12.31 6.34 -19.95
CA GLY A 25 13.05 5.22 -20.53
C GLY A 25 13.72 4.30 -19.51
N GLY A 26 13.61 4.58 -18.20
CA GLY A 26 14.22 3.80 -17.13
C GLY A 26 15.68 4.13 -16.83
N GLU A 27 16.24 5.17 -17.46
CA GLU A 27 17.62 5.62 -17.19
C GLU A 27 17.68 6.43 -15.90
N VAL A 28 18.74 6.27 -15.11
CA VAL A 28 18.95 7.10 -13.91
C VAL A 28 19.26 8.53 -14.34
N VAL A 29 18.38 9.46 -13.96
CA VAL A 29 18.51 10.90 -14.20
C VAL A 29 19.16 11.58 -13.01
N ARG A 30 18.82 11.15 -11.79
CA ARG A 30 19.27 11.79 -10.55
C ARG A 30 19.31 10.80 -9.40
N ASP A 31 20.31 10.95 -8.54
CA ASP A 31 20.42 10.29 -7.23
C ASP A 31 20.31 11.35 -6.13
N ILE A 32 19.43 11.14 -5.16
CA ILE A 32 19.20 12.07 -4.05
C ILE A 32 19.47 11.35 -2.72
N PRO A 33 20.54 11.68 -1.97
CA PRO A 33 20.92 10.97 -0.76
C PRO A 33 19.98 11.29 0.42
N MET A 34 19.55 10.28 1.17
CA MET A 34 18.58 10.42 2.26
C MET A 34 19.18 10.76 3.63
N HIS A 35 20.45 11.17 3.68
CA HIS A 35 21.19 11.40 4.93
C HIS A 35 20.60 12.48 5.86
N HIS A 36 19.66 13.30 5.38
CA HIS A 36 18.94 14.30 6.16
C HIS A 36 17.72 13.77 6.90
N LEU A 37 17.29 12.52 6.63
CA LEU A 37 16.13 11.93 7.29
C LEU A 37 16.50 11.41 8.69
N PRO A 38 15.65 11.61 9.71
CA PRO A 38 15.92 11.19 11.08
C PRO A 38 15.91 9.67 11.25
N VAL A 39 15.16 8.96 10.39
CA VAL A 39 15.04 7.51 10.39
C VAL A 39 14.99 6.96 8.97
N GLN A 40 15.33 5.68 8.81
CA GLN A 40 15.29 5.01 7.52
C GLN A 40 13.82 4.79 7.09
N PRO A 41 13.42 5.27 5.89
CA PRO A 41 12.07 5.05 5.39
C PRO A 41 11.92 3.63 4.81
N GLY A 42 10.70 3.10 4.86
CA GLY A 42 10.33 1.81 4.25
C GLY A 42 9.61 1.96 2.91
N VAL A 43 8.89 3.07 2.72
CA VAL A 43 8.09 3.35 1.53
C VAL A 43 8.14 4.84 1.25
N LEU A 44 8.00 5.23 -0.02
CA LEU A 44 7.71 6.60 -0.39
C LEU A 44 6.45 6.69 -1.26
N THR A 45 5.78 7.82 -1.17
CA THR A 45 4.73 8.26 -2.08
C THR A 45 5.11 9.64 -2.60
N THR A 46 5.13 9.78 -3.92
CA THR A 46 5.36 11.07 -4.58
C THR A 46 4.05 11.83 -4.69
N LEU A 47 4.06 13.07 -4.20
CA LEU A 47 3.03 14.08 -4.44
C LEU A 47 3.62 15.17 -5.33
N HIS A 48 2.78 16.10 -5.80
CA HIS A 48 3.21 17.09 -6.78
C HIS A 48 4.41 17.93 -6.33
N ASP A 49 4.40 18.43 -5.09
CA ASP A 49 5.37 19.38 -4.54
C ASP A 49 6.17 18.81 -3.36
N ARG A 50 5.96 17.53 -3.02
CA ARG A 50 6.55 16.88 -1.84
C ARG A 50 6.66 15.38 -2.00
N ILE A 51 7.58 14.78 -1.25
CA ILE A 51 7.67 13.32 -1.09
C ILE A 51 7.26 12.98 0.33
N VAL A 52 6.40 11.98 0.46
CA VAL A 52 5.97 11.43 1.73
C VAL A 52 6.68 10.10 1.93
N PHE A 53 7.32 9.95 3.07
CA PHE A 53 7.92 8.69 3.50
C PHE A 53 7.15 8.11 4.67
N THR A 54 6.97 6.79 4.69
CA THR A 54 6.55 6.06 5.88
C THR A 54 7.73 5.33 6.49
N SER A 55 7.80 5.31 7.82
CA SER A 55 8.85 4.60 8.56
C SER A 55 8.26 3.73 9.66
N GLN A 56 9.08 2.80 10.17
CA GLN A 56 8.71 1.95 11.30
C GLN A 56 8.86 2.65 12.66
N ASP A 57 9.37 3.89 12.70
CA ASP A 57 9.51 4.66 13.92
C ASP A 57 8.18 5.34 14.27
N PRO A 58 7.53 5.01 15.41
CA PRO A 58 6.28 5.63 15.81
C PRO A 58 6.37 7.15 16.02
N GLU A 59 7.55 7.69 16.34
CA GLU A 59 7.77 9.13 16.51
C GLU A 59 7.88 9.87 15.17
N HIS A 60 8.28 9.15 14.11
CA HIS A 60 8.49 9.68 12.76
C HIS A 60 7.77 8.81 11.72
N ALA A 61 6.55 8.39 12.04
CA ALA A 61 5.80 7.40 11.27
C ALA A 61 5.53 7.89 9.83
N VAL A 62 5.28 9.20 9.70
CA VAL A 62 5.15 9.91 8.42
C VAL A 62 6.17 11.04 8.41
N MET A 63 6.95 11.14 7.34
CA MET A 63 7.88 12.23 7.10
C MET A 63 7.56 12.87 5.76
N ILE A 64 7.48 14.20 5.71
CA ILE A 64 7.22 14.95 4.48
C ILE A 64 8.48 15.75 4.15
N ALA A 65 8.96 15.65 2.91
CA ALA A 65 10.19 16.29 2.47
C ALA A 65 10.04 16.95 1.10
N GLU A 66 10.93 17.91 0.82
CA GLU A 66 11.07 18.50 -0.52
C GLU A 66 11.55 17.46 -1.54
N PRO A 67 11.00 17.40 -2.76
CA PRO A 67 11.36 16.37 -3.73
C PRO A 67 12.83 16.40 -4.16
N ASP A 68 13.39 17.61 -4.31
CA ASP A 68 14.73 17.79 -4.90
C ASP A 68 15.88 17.58 -3.92
N SER A 69 15.66 17.92 -2.65
CA SER A 69 16.70 17.97 -1.63
C SER A 69 16.51 16.93 -0.54
N LEU A 70 15.30 16.34 -0.46
CA LEU A 70 14.81 15.58 0.68
C LEU A 70 14.96 16.32 2.02
N ARG A 71 14.97 17.67 1.97
CA ARG A 71 14.92 18.49 3.17
C ARG A 71 13.61 18.22 3.88
N LEU A 72 13.70 17.78 5.13
CA LEU A 72 12.54 17.49 5.95
C LEU A 72 11.72 18.77 6.16
N LEU A 73 10.44 18.69 5.81
CA LEU A 73 9.46 19.75 6.00
C LEU A 73 8.70 19.55 7.31
N SER A 74 8.26 18.31 7.57
CA SER A 74 7.55 17.97 8.79
C SER A 74 7.58 16.46 9.07
N THR A 75 7.22 16.10 10.29
CA THR A 75 6.99 14.72 10.72
C THR A 75 5.67 14.63 11.46
N ALA A 76 5.03 13.47 11.38
CA ALA A 76 3.81 13.19 12.09
C ALA A 76 3.82 11.77 12.66
N ARG A 77 3.25 11.64 13.85
CA ARG A 77 2.85 10.33 14.38
C ARG A 77 1.61 9.84 13.64
N SER A 78 1.49 8.54 13.48
CA SER A 78 0.24 7.96 12.97
C SER A 78 -0.76 7.79 14.11
N ALA A 79 -1.87 8.53 14.08
CA ALA A 79 -2.93 8.46 15.07
C ALA A 79 -3.86 7.27 14.79
N TRP A 80 -3.36 6.04 15.00
CA TRP A 80 -4.23 4.87 14.96
C TRP A 80 -4.92 4.68 16.32
N PRO A 81 -6.26 4.50 16.37
CA PRO A 81 -6.94 4.26 17.63
C PRO A 81 -6.57 2.87 18.21
N GLU A 82 -6.14 2.86 19.48
CA GLU A 82 -5.93 1.67 20.31
C GLU A 82 -7.17 0.73 20.29
N PRO A 83 -7.00 -0.61 20.40
CA PRO A 83 -6.14 -1.32 21.38
C PRO A 83 -4.94 -2.09 20.81
N LEU A 84 -4.60 -1.88 19.54
CA LEU A 84 -3.41 -2.49 18.94
C LEU A 84 -2.18 -1.64 19.25
N ASP A 85 -1.09 -2.32 19.57
CA ASP A 85 0.20 -1.68 19.82
C ASP A 85 0.65 -0.94 18.55
N ILE A 86 0.57 0.38 18.59
CA ILE A 86 0.92 1.30 17.51
C ILE A 86 2.36 1.02 17.01
N SER A 87 3.27 0.62 17.90
CA SER A 87 4.66 0.28 17.56
C SER A 87 4.80 -0.99 16.73
N LEU A 88 3.80 -1.89 16.75
CA LEU A 88 3.75 -3.10 15.93
C LEU A 88 3.06 -2.87 14.59
N ASN A 89 2.06 -1.99 14.51
CA ASN A 89 1.37 -1.68 13.25
C ASN A 89 2.16 -0.73 12.33
N ILE A 90 2.88 0.24 12.90
CA ILE A 90 3.73 1.17 12.13
C ILE A 90 4.94 0.42 11.52
N ARG A 91 5.39 -0.68 12.16
CA ARG A 91 6.38 -1.61 11.55
C ARG A 91 5.88 -2.25 10.25
N THR A 92 4.59 -2.18 9.97
CA THR A 92 3.92 -3.00 8.95
C THR A 92 3.03 -2.15 8.04
N ALA A 93 3.38 -0.89 7.77
CA ALA A 93 2.74 -0.09 6.71
C ALA A 93 3.62 -0.05 5.45
N PRO A 94 3.73 -1.13 4.65
CA PRO A 94 4.62 -1.15 3.49
C PRO A 94 3.99 -0.56 2.23
N THR A 95 2.77 -0.01 2.27
CA THR A 95 2.11 0.46 1.05
C THR A 95 1.43 1.80 1.23
N SER A 96 1.77 2.69 0.30
CA SER A 96 1.09 3.97 0.13
C SER A 96 0.89 4.24 -1.35
N SER A 97 -0.14 5.01 -1.67
CA SER A 97 -0.41 5.48 -3.02
C SER A 97 -0.97 6.89 -2.94
N SER A 98 -0.65 7.70 -3.93
CA SER A 98 -1.25 9.01 -4.15
C SER A 98 -2.18 8.99 -5.35
N SER A 99 -3.05 10.00 -5.38
CA SER A 99 -3.78 10.42 -6.58
C SER A 99 -3.32 11.82 -6.98
N PRO A 100 -3.62 12.30 -8.20
CA PRO A 100 -3.33 13.68 -8.57
C PRO A 100 -3.89 14.68 -7.56
N GLY A 101 -3.07 15.66 -7.18
CA GLY A 101 -3.37 16.61 -6.11
C GLY A 101 -2.75 16.19 -4.80
N ASP A 102 -3.50 16.36 -3.71
CA ASP A 102 -2.96 16.24 -2.34
C ASP A 102 -3.63 15.15 -1.51
N THR A 103 -4.05 14.08 -2.17
CA THR A 103 -4.68 12.91 -1.53
C THR A 103 -3.77 11.70 -1.65
N TRP A 104 -3.54 11.04 -0.51
CA TRP A 104 -2.77 9.81 -0.43
C TRP A 104 -3.29 8.90 0.67
N VAL A 105 -2.93 7.62 0.58
CA VAL A 105 -3.42 6.58 1.49
C VAL A 105 -2.25 5.85 2.12
N THR A 106 -2.34 5.61 3.42
CA THR A 106 -1.48 4.64 4.13
C THR A 106 -2.33 3.41 4.47
N ALA A 107 -2.00 2.26 3.88
CA ALA A 107 -2.64 1.00 4.24
C ALA A 107 -1.72 0.19 5.16
N PHE A 108 -2.27 -0.29 6.28
CA PHE A 108 -1.52 -1.12 7.22
C PHE A 108 -1.68 -2.59 6.83
N GLU A 109 -0.57 -3.31 6.77
CA GLU A 109 -0.59 -4.75 6.51
C GLU A 109 -1.46 -5.46 7.57
N PHE A 110 -1.31 -5.09 8.85
CA PHE A 110 -2.10 -5.65 9.94
C PHE A 110 -2.95 -4.60 10.65
N GLY A 111 -4.00 -5.08 11.31
CA GLY A 111 -4.92 -4.23 12.05
C GLY A 111 -6.22 -3.96 11.30
N PRO A 112 -7.02 -3.01 11.80
CA PRO A 112 -8.41 -2.91 11.39
C PRO A 112 -8.64 -2.04 10.16
N GLY A 113 -7.63 -1.41 9.56
CA GLY A 113 -7.87 -0.53 8.41
C GLY A 113 -6.68 0.28 7.91
N PHE A 114 -6.97 1.47 7.38
CA PHE A 114 -6.08 2.36 6.66
C PHE A 114 -6.38 3.84 6.99
N ILE A 115 -5.50 4.75 6.59
CA ILE A 115 -5.69 6.20 6.72
C ILE A 115 -5.78 6.82 5.33
N VAL A 116 -6.79 7.65 5.12
CA VAL A 116 -6.87 8.56 3.96
C VAL A 116 -6.41 9.93 4.40
N HIS A 117 -5.41 10.46 3.72
CA HIS A 117 -4.86 11.78 3.94
C HIS A 117 -5.31 12.72 2.83
N ARG A 118 -5.72 13.94 3.20
CA ARG A 118 -6.10 15.02 2.28
C ARG A 118 -5.55 16.33 2.80
N GLY A 119 -4.49 16.84 2.18
CA GLY A 119 -3.74 17.96 2.75
C GLY A 119 -3.27 17.66 4.16
N ASP A 120 -3.57 18.55 5.08
CA ASP A 120 -3.21 18.40 6.50
C ASP A 120 -4.22 17.56 7.30
N SER A 121 -5.29 17.09 6.65
CA SER A 121 -6.31 16.25 7.29
C SER A 121 -6.02 14.77 7.10
N ALA A 122 -6.32 13.97 8.13
CA ALA A 122 -6.21 12.52 8.10
C ALA A 122 -7.49 11.90 8.68
N ALA A 123 -8.05 10.93 7.96
CA ALA A 123 -9.23 10.18 8.38
C ALA A 123 -8.90 8.69 8.49
N VAL A 124 -9.28 8.10 9.63
CA VAL A 124 -9.08 6.67 9.90
C VAL A 124 -10.29 5.89 9.39
N HIS A 125 -10.03 4.87 8.58
CA HIS A 125 -11.05 3.99 8.01
C HIS A 125 -10.79 2.54 8.38
N ARG A 126 -11.77 1.67 8.13
CA ARG A 126 -11.69 0.25 8.46
C ARG A 126 -11.74 -0.61 7.21
N TYR A 127 -10.99 -1.70 7.22
CA TYR A 127 -11.19 -2.78 6.28
C TYR A 127 -12.57 -3.39 6.51
N ILE A 128 -13.22 -3.84 5.44
CA ILE A 128 -14.50 -4.55 5.54
C ILE A 128 -14.37 -5.78 6.46
N ASP A 129 -13.25 -6.50 6.35
CA ASP A 129 -12.87 -7.59 7.24
C ASP A 129 -11.55 -7.23 7.95
N PRO A 130 -11.58 -6.82 9.22
CA PRO A 130 -10.38 -6.48 9.99
C PRO A 130 -9.37 -7.63 10.10
N ILE A 131 -8.08 -7.31 9.99
CA ILE A 131 -7.00 -8.31 10.10
C ILE A 131 -6.50 -8.33 11.54
N PHE A 132 -6.97 -9.32 12.31
CA PHE A 132 -6.55 -9.48 13.71
C PHE A 132 -5.18 -10.15 13.80
N PHE A 133 -4.25 -9.50 14.48
CA PHE A 133 -2.89 -10.01 14.66
C PHE A 133 -2.82 -11.21 15.63
N ALA A 134 -1.92 -12.15 15.32
CA ALA A 134 -1.79 -13.44 16.00
C ALA A 134 -1.23 -13.38 17.45
N LEU A 135 -0.59 -12.27 17.86
CA LEU A 135 0.08 -12.21 19.18
C LEU A 135 -0.86 -11.98 20.37
N LYS A 136 -2.08 -11.47 20.15
CA LYS A 136 -3.11 -11.30 21.21
C LYS A 136 -4.35 -12.17 21.01
N SER A 137 -4.42 -12.98 19.95
CA SER A 137 -5.54 -13.87 19.70
C SER A 137 -5.44 -15.09 20.62
N GLY A 138 -6.47 -15.28 21.43
CA GLY A 138 -6.61 -16.46 22.27
C GLY A 138 -6.65 -17.74 21.44
N PRO A 139 -6.57 -18.91 22.08
CA PRO A 139 -6.67 -20.20 21.39
C PRO A 139 -7.94 -20.32 20.55
N ARG A 140 -9.02 -19.62 20.94
CA ARG A 140 -10.31 -19.63 20.26
C ARG A 140 -10.30 -18.83 18.96
N GLU A 141 -9.68 -17.65 18.91
CA GLU A 141 -9.54 -16.85 17.68
C GLU A 141 -8.58 -17.51 16.70
N ARG A 142 -7.52 -18.16 17.22
CA ARG A 142 -6.65 -19.03 16.43
C ARG A 142 -7.38 -20.24 15.86
N ALA A 143 -8.34 -20.80 16.60
CA ALA A 143 -9.17 -21.93 16.18
C ALA A 143 -10.40 -21.53 15.32
N MET A 144 -10.85 -20.28 15.39
CA MET A 144 -12.05 -19.78 14.70
C MET A 144 -11.76 -19.06 13.38
N GLY A 145 -10.55 -18.54 13.15
CA GLY A 145 -10.41 -17.61 12.02
C GLY A 145 -9.04 -17.04 11.71
N ALA A 146 -7.94 -17.63 12.21
CA ALA A 146 -6.65 -17.47 11.56
C ALA A 146 -6.62 -18.10 10.13
N ASP A 147 -7.76 -18.65 9.70
CA ASP A 147 -8.12 -19.15 8.36
C ASP A 147 -8.93 -18.15 7.53
N THR A 148 -9.09 -16.88 7.96
CA THR A 148 -9.67 -15.84 7.10
C THR A 148 -8.66 -15.43 6.02
N ALA A 149 -9.09 -15.45 4.77
CA ALA A 149 -8.27 -15.38 3.56
C ALA A 149 -7.54 -14.05 3.28
N ARG A 150 -7.30 -13.20 4.29
CA ARG A 150 -6.77 -11.84 4.11
C ARG A 150 -5.55 -11.63 5.01
N PHE A 151 -4.36 -12.01 4.56
CA PHE A 151 -3.12 -11.52 5.17
C PHE A 151 -2.79 -10.19 4.51
N GLY A 152 -2.55 -9.15 5.29
CA GLY A 152 -1.86 -7.97 4.79
C GLY A 152 -2.61 -7.13 3.77
N ALA A 153 -2.82 -5.83 4.01
CA ALA A 153 -2.76 -4.94 2.85
C ALA A 153 -1.35 -5.04 2.23
N ARG A 154 -1.26 -5.56 1.00
CA ARG A 154 -0.01 -5.87 0.27
C ARG A 154 0.35 -4.84 -0.79
N ALA A 155 -0.67 -4.22 -1.39
CA ALA A 155 -0.50 -3.07 -2.25
C ALA A 155 -1.74 -2.18 -2.15
N VAL A 156 -1.55 -0.89 -2.37
CA VAL A 156 -2.64 0.07 -2.51
C VAL A 156 -2.43 0.87 -3.79
N SER A 157 -3.53 1.16 -4.49
CA SER A 157 -3.54 2.06 -5.64
C SER A 157 -4.75 2.97 -5.55
N ILE A 158 -4.63 4.22 -6.01
CA ILE A 158 -5.75 5.15 -6.11
C ILE A 158 -6.00 5.47 -7.58
N VAL A 159 -7.23 5.24 -8.04
CA VAL A 159 -7.67 5.62 -9.39
C VAL A 159 -9.00 6.36 -9.30
N GLY A 160 -9.01 7.61 -9.75
CA GLY A 160 -10.16 8.49 -9.57
C GLY A 160 -10.46 8.70 -8.09
N GLU A 161 -11.68 8.37 -7.67
CA GLU A 161 -12.14 8.45 -6.27
C GLU A 161 -12.12 7.10 -5.53
N GLU A 162 -11.44 6.11 -6.10
CA GLU A 162 -11.42 4.75 -5.59
C GLU A 162 -10.03 4.31 -5.13
N ILE A 163 -10.01 3.61 -4.01
CA ILE A 163 -8.84 3.00 -3.38
C ILE A 163 -8.93 1.49 -3.60
N PHE A 164 -7.98 0.93 -4.34
CA PHE A 164 -7.86 -0.49 -4.59
C PHE A 164 -6.82 -1.07 -3.64
N MET A 165 -7.23 -2.03 -2.81
CA MET A 165 -6.36 -2.72 -1.87
C MET A 165 -6.23 -4.19 -2.21
N LEU A 166 -5.00 -4.57 -2.53
CA LEU A 166 -4.62 -5.96 -2.73
C LEU A 166 -4.32 -6.61 -1.38
N PHE A 167 -5.00 -7.72 -1.10
CA PHE A 167 -4.73 -8.58 0.05
C PHE A 167 -4.10 -9.89 -0.41
N GLY A 168 -3.03 -10.32 0.28
CA GLY A 168 -2.35 -11.59 -0.02
C GLY A 168 -2.99 -12.73 0.76
N GLY A 169 -3.60 -13.69 0.08
CA GLY A 169 -4.16 -14.89 0.73
C GLY A 169 -3.11 -15.79 1.41
N ARG A 170 -3.55 -16.84 2.11
CA ARG A 170 -2.68 -17.86 2.75
C ARG A 170 -2.07 -18.81 1.70
N PRO A 171 -0.86 -19.37 1.93
CA PRO A 171 -0.40 -20.57 1.24
C PRO A 171 -1.29 -21.74 1.65
N ILE A 172 -1.50 -22.66 0.71
CA ILE A 172 -2.26 -23.91 0.85
C ILE A 172 -1.95 -24.57 2.20
N ARG A 173 -2.87 -24.49 3.17
CA ARG A 173 -2.90 -25.46 4.28
C ARG A 173 -3.79 -26.62 3.82
N MET A 174 -3.25 -27.82 3.98
CA MET A 174 -3.69 -29.13 3.50
C MET A 174 -5.14 -29.56 3.84
N SER A 175 -6.02 -28.68 4.35
CA SER A 175 -7.39 -29.02 4.74
C SER A 175 -8.45 -28.81 3.65
N HIS A 176 -8.14 -28.08 2.56
CA HIS A 176 -8.98 -28.01 1.38
C HIS A 176 -8.18 -28.41 0.14
N MET A 177 -8.18 -29.71 -0.20
CA MET A 177 -7.51 -30.23 -1.39
C MET A 177 -8.11 -29.73 -2.73
N GLU A 178 -9.16 -28.89 -2.70
CA GLU A 178 -9.88 -28.46 -3.91
C GLU A 178 -10.02 -26.93 -4.08
N GLY A 179 -9.46 -26.11 -3.18
CA GLY A 179 -9.60 -24.65 -3.23
C GLY A 179 -8.33 -23.94 -3.71
N GLU A 180 -8.37 -23.32 -4.89
CA GLU A 180 -7.28 -22.46 -5.36
C GLU A 180 -7.09 -21.22 -4.45
N PRO A 181 -5.85 -20.80 -4.14
CA PRO A 181 -5.60 -19.60 -3.35
C PRO A 181 -6.22 -18.38 -4.04
N THR A 182 -7.26 -17.80 -3.43
CA THR A 182 -7.92 -16.62 -3.98
C THR A 182 -7.19 -15.37 -3.52
N VAL A 183 -6.72 -14.57 -4.46
CA VAL A 183 -6.23 -13.22 -4.18
C VAL A 183 -7.44 -12.26 -4.21
N LEU A 184 -7.51 -11.35 -3.23
CA LEU A 184 -8.64 -10.43 -3.09
C LEU A 184 -8.20 -9.00 -3.32
N ILE A 185 -8.94 -8.27 -4.14
CA ILE A 185 -8.84 -6.81 -4.24
C ILE A 185 -10.11 -6.23 -3.65
N ASP A 186 -10.03 -5.53 -2.53
CA ASP A 186 -11.14 -4.71 -2.05
C ASP A 186 -11.06 -3.30 -2.65
N VAL A 187 -12.22 -2.71 -2.92
CA VAL A 187 -12.35 -1.34 -3.40
C VAL A 187 -13.10 -0.52 -2.37
N TYR A 188 -12.50 0.60 -1.96
CA TYR A 188 -13.08 1.60 -1.07
C TYR A 188 -13.19 2.94 -1.82
N GLY A 189 -14.12 3.80 -1.42
CA GLY A 189 -14.06 5.20 -1.85
C GLY A 189 -12.99 5.98 -1.08
N LEU A 190 -12.66 7.19 -1.54
CA LEU A 190 -11.82 8.11 -0.75
C LEU A 190 -12.46 8.51 0.59
N ASP A 191 -13.78 8.33 0.74
CA ASP A 191 -14.52 8.42 2.02
C ASP A 191 -14.32 7.19 2.93
N GLY A 192 -13.58 6.20 2.45
CA GLY A 192 -13.28 4.93 3.11
C GLY A 192 -14.45 3.96 3.19
N GLU A 193 -15.58 4.27 2.54
CA GLU A 193 -16.71 3.36 2.45
C GLU A 193 -16.40 2.23 1.47
N TYR A 194 -16.70 1.00 1.88
CA TYR A 194 -16.52 -0.18 1.03
C TYR A 194 -17.47 -0.12 -0.18
N ARG A 195 -16.95 -0.50 -1.36
CA ARG A 195 -17.71 -0.49 -2.62
C ARG A 195 -17.93 -1.89 -3.16
N ARG A 196 -16.84 -2.65 -3.36
CA ARG A 196 -16.86 -3.98 -4.00
C ARG A 196 -15.57 -4.73 -3.73
N SER A 197 -15.54 -6.01 -4.11
CA SER A 197 -14.32 -6.81 -4.13
C SER A 197 -14.19 -7.59 -5.43
N TYR A 198 -12.97 -7.75 -5.90
CA TYR A 198 -12.62 -8.64 -7.00
C TYR A 198 -11.86 -9.86 -6.47
N ARG A 199 -12.14 -11.02 -7.07
CA ARG A 199 -11.44 -12.27 -6.79
C ARG A 199 -10.54 -12.60 -7.96
N LEU A 200 -9.23 -12.57 -7.70
CA LEU A 200 -8.22 -12.96 -8.66
C LEU A 200 -8.00 -14.47 -8.57
N PRO A 201 -8.05 -15.18 -9.72
CA PRO A 201 -7.58 -16.55 -9.81
C PRO A 201 -6.15 -16.69 -9.30
N SER A 202 -5.84 -17.82 -8.66
CA SER A 202 -4.53 -18.08 -8.03
C SER A 202 -3.33 -17.98 -8.99
N SER A 203 -3.57 -18.20 -10.29
CA SER A 203 -2.55 -18.30 -11.33
C SER A 203 -2.51 -17.09 -12.28
N SER A 204 -3.38 -16.10 -12.09
CA SER A 204 -3.51 -14.98 -13.03
C SER A 204 -2.64 -13.79 -12.63
N TRP A 205 -1.70 -13.43 -13.51
CA TRP A 205 -0.92 -12.19 -13.44
C TRP A 205 -1.72 -10.95 -13.87
N SER A 206 -2.91 -11.17 -14.42
CA SER A 206 -3.85 -10.12 -14.80
C SER A 206 -5.28 -10.62 -14.80
N MET A 207 -6.23 -9.73 -14.54
CA MET A 207 -7.66 -10.01 -14.64
C MET A 207 -8.39 -8.82 -15.24
N ASP A 208 -9.24 -9.09 -16.23
CA ASP A 208 -10.20 -8.11 -16.74
C ASP A 208 -11.46 -8.14 -15.86
N THR A 209 -11.95 -6.96 -15.46
CA THR A 209 -13.20 -6.81 -14.71
C THR A 209 -14.38 -6.76 -15.66
N ASP A 210 -15.58 -7.06 -15.15
CA ASP A 210 -16.84 -6.91 -15.90
C ASP A 210 -17.05 -5.46 -16.39
N ASP A 211 -16.47 -4.48 -15.69
CA ASP A 211 -16.52 -3.05 -16.01
C ASP A 211 -15.48 -2.63 -17.07
N GLY A 212 -14.65 -3.55 -17.54
CA GLY A 212 -13.65 -3.35 -18.60
C GLY A 212 -12.31 -2.76 -18.15
N GLU A 213 -11.99 -2.87 -16.86
CA GLU A 213 -10.68 -2.54 -16.30
C GLU A 213 -9.77 -3.76 -16.34
N THR A 214 -8.45 -3.57 -16.39
CA THR A 214 -7.50 -4.69 -16.26
C THR A 214 -6.60 -4.47 -15.06
N PHE A 215 -6.65 -5.39 -14.10
CA PHE A 215 -5.66 -5.47 -13.03
C PHE A 215 -4.45 -6.26 -13.51
N TYR A 216 -3.26 -5.83 -13.11
CA TYR A 216 -2.00 -6.56 -13.21
C TYR A 216 -1.49 -6.79 -11.80
N VAL A 217 -1.21 -8.05 -11.47
CA VAL A 217 -0.69 -8.41 -10.17
C VAL A 217 0.63 -9.13 -10.33
N LEU A 218 1.68 -8.59 -9.72
CA LEU A 218 2.98 -9.24 -9.67
C LEU A 218 3.04 -10.10 -8.42
N THR A 219 3.34 -11.38 -8.62
CA THR A 219 3.69 -12.33 -7.55
C THR A 219 5.19 -12.61 -7.63
N TYR A 220 5.85 -12.82 -6.49
CA TYR A 220 7.22 -13.34 -6.52
C TYR A 220 7.19 -14.81 -6.89
N ALA A 221 8.08 -15.24 -7.80
CA ALA A 221 8.14 -16.59 -8.33
C ALA A 221 8.22 -17.67 -7.23
N ASP A 222 8.85 -17.34 -6.11
CA ASP A 222 9.11 -18.27 -5.01
C ASP A 222 8.11 -18.14 -3.85
N ASP A 223 7.33 -17.05 -3.80
CA ASP A 223 6.55 -16.69 -2.60
C ASP A 223 5.04 -16.90 -2.79
N THR A 224 4.54 -17.14 -4.01
CA THR A 224 3.08 -17.29 -4.33
C THR A 224 2.19 -16.11 -3.90
N TYR A 225 2.75 -15.06 -3.28
CA TYR A 225 2.02 -13.90 -2.78
C TYR A 225 2.05 -12.74 -3.78
N PRO A 226 0.92 -12.05 -3.97
CA PRO A 226 0.87 -10.84 -4.75
C PRO A 226 1.47 -9.68 -3.95
N VAL A 227 2.32 -8.89 -4.60
CA VAL A 227 3.09 -7.80 -3.96
C VAL A 227 2.90 -6.44 -4.63
N LEU A 228 2.41 -6.41 -5.87
CA LEU A 228 2.12 -5.17 -6.58
C LEU A 228 0.78 -5.28 -7.30
N LEU A 229 0.09 -4.15 -7.40
CA LEU A 229 -1.16 -3.98 -8.13
C LEU A 229 -1.02 -2.83 -9.12
N GLY A 230 -1.09 -3.13 -10.40
CA GLY A 230 -1.26 -2.16 -11.47
C GLY A 230 -2.71 -2.17 -11.96
N LEU A 231 -3.27 -1.00 -12.22
CA LEU A 231 -4.61 -0.87 -12.81
C LEU A 231 -4.50 -0.16 -14.16
N ARG A 232 -4.91 -0.84 -15.22
CA ARG A 232 -5.15 -0.22 -16.53
C ARG A 232 -6.63 0.15 -16.59
N PRO A 233 -6.97 1.46 -16.55
CA PRO A 233 -8.36 1.89 -16.68
C PRO A 233 -8.90 1.55 -18.08
N ARG A 234 -10.22 1.43 -18.16
CA ARG A 234 -10.95 1.17 -19.40
C ARG A 234 -10.52 2.12 -20.52
N ARG A 235 -10.21 1.60 -21.71
CA ARG A 235 -10.03 2.43 -22.91
C ARG A 235 -11.38 3.07 -23.25
N ARG A 236 -11.44 4.41 -23.19
CA ARG A 236 -12.57 5.19 -23.73
C ARG A 236 -12.55 5.16 -25.25
#